data_AF-A0A8T5XG56-F1
#
_entry.id   AF-A0A8T5XG56-F1
#
_cell.length_a   1.000
_cell.length_b   1.000
_cell.length_c   1.000
_cell.angle_alpha   90.00
_cell.angle_beta   90.00
_cell.angle_gamma   90.00
#
_symmetry.space_group_name_H-M   'P 1'
#
loop_
_entity.id
_entity.type
_entity.pdbx_description
1 polymer ?
#
loop_
_entity_poly.entity_id
_entity_poly.type
_entity_poly.pdbx_seq_one_letter_code
_entity_poly.pdbx_strand_id
1 'polypeptide(L)'
;MIDFIDKSNIIFTPNTNFGKLILLLLGICILSEGLYFYLSCGLGAGPRDGLMLGLMHKFNISVSKIKTIIELSALIIGTLLGGPLGFGTVIVALTIGHTTQIAFNIGKFDAKKTRQNNLKDQFNSLFKYKKVNQE
;
A
#
# COMPACT_ATOMS: atom_id res chain seq x y z
N MET A 1 -14.78 -12.34 -2.61
CA MET A 1 -14.96 -10.87 -2.70
C MET A 1 -14.72 -10.38 -4.11
N ILE A 2 -13.57 -10.68 -4.73
CA ILE A 2 -13.26 -10.28 -6.11
C ILE A 2 -14.31 -10.82 -7.11
N ASP A 3 -14.71 -12.09 -6.96
CA ASP A 3 -15.73 -12.72 -7.83
C ASP A 3 -17.12 -12.09 -7.69
N PHE A 4 -17.43 -11.48 -6.53
CA PHE A 4 -18.71 -10.80 -6.31
C PHE A 4 -18.71 -9.44 -7.03
N ILE A 5 -17.59 -8.72 -6.98
CA ILE A 5 -17.41 -7.46 -7.67
C ILE A 5 -17.49 -7.66 -9.18
N ASP A 6 -16.81 -8.70 -9.69
CA ASP A 6 -16.83 -9.03 -11.12
C ASP A 6 -18.25 -9.37 -11.61
N LYS A 7 -19.00 -10.15 -10.82
CA LYS A 7 -20.41 -10.48 -11.12
C LYS A 7 -21.37 -9.30 -11.04
N SER A 8 -21.04 -8.26 -10.27
CA SER A 8 -21.92 -7.12 -10.04
C SER A 8 -21.93 -6.08 -11.17
N ASN A 9 -21.08 -6.21 -12.19
CA ASN A 9 -20.93 -5.23 -13.30
C ASN A 9 -20.70 -3.78 -12.84
N ILE A 10 -20.22 -3.57 -11.60
CA ILE A 10 -19.99 -2.23 -11.04
C ILE A 10 -18.75 -1.57 -11.66
N ILE A 11 -17.77 -2.36 -12.11
CA ILE A 11 -16.51 -1.85 -12.64
C ILE A 11 -16.63 -1.62 -14.15
N PHE A 12 -16.51 -0.36 -14.56
CA PHE A 12 -16.33 0.00 -15.96
C PHE A 12 -14.95 -0.48 -16.45
N THR A 13 -14.95 -1.53 -17.28
CA THR A 13 -13.74 -2.06 -17.93
C THR A 13 -13.67 -1.57 -19.37
N PRO A 14 -12.86 -0.53 -19.66
CA PRO A 14 -12.73 -0.04 -21.03
C PRO A 14 -12.14 -1.12 -21.94
N ASN A 15 -12.74 -1.30 -23.12
CA ASN A 15 -12.28 -2.28 -24.10
C ASN A 15 -10.98 -1.87 -24.80
N THR A 16 -10.68 -0.58 -24.85
CA THR A 16 -9.47 -0.05 -25.50
C THR A 16 -8.25 -0.13 -24.56
N ASN A 17 -7.08 -0.48 -25.12
CA ASN A 17 -5.83 -0.53 -24.35
C ASN A 17 -5.49 0.82 -23.70
N PHE A 18 -5.83 1.93 -24.37
CA PHE A 18 -5.64 3.27 -23.84
C PHE A 18 -6.54 3.55 -22.64
N GLY A 19 -7.82 3.15 -22.70
CA GLY A 19 -8.73 3.29 -21.56
C GLY A 19 -8.27 2.46 -20.36
N LYS A 20 -7.77 1.24 -20.59
CA LYS A 20 -7.20 0.38 -19.53
C LYS A 20 -5.99 1.03 -18.87
N LEU A 21 -5.13 1.69 -19.64
CA LEU A 21 -3.97 2.41 -19.13
C LEU A 21 -4.37 3.60 -18.25
N ILE A 22 -5.35 4.39 -18.68
CA ILE A 22 -5.87 5.51 -17.87
C ILE A 22 -6.45 4.99 -16.55
N LEU A 23 -7.26 3.93 -16.62
CA LEU A 23 -7.84 3.31 -15.43
C LEU A 23 -6.76 2.80 -14.47
N LEU A 24 -5.70 2.19 -15.00
CA LEU A 24 -4.55 1.73 -14.21
C LEU A 24 -3.87 2.90 -13.48
N LEU A 25 -3.57 3.99 -14.20
CA LEU A 25 -2.90 5.16 -13.62
C LEU A 25 -3.77 5.82 -12.54
N LEU A 26 -5.07 5.97 -12.77
CA LEU A 26 -6.01 6.46 -11.76
C LEU A 26 -6.06 5.53 -10.54
N GLY A 27 -6.08 4.22 -10.76
CA GLY A 27 -6.03 3.22 -9.70
C GLY A 27 -4.78 3.35 -8.84
N ILE A 28 -3.61 3.54 -9.45
CA ILE A 28 -2.34 3.74 -8.73
C ILE A 28 -2.41 4.99 -7.85
N CYS A 29 -2.95 6.09 -8.35
CA CYS A 29 -3.13 7.32 -7.56
C CYS A 29 -4.05 7.09 -6.35
N ILE A 30 -5.22 6.48 -6.56
CA ILE A 30 -6.18 6.20 -5.48
C ILE A 30 -5.57 5.24 -4.45
N LEU A 31 -4.85 4.20 -4.89
CA LEU A 31 -4.18 3.25 -4.01
C LEU A 31 -3.11 3.92 -3.15
N SER A 32 -2.33 4.86 -3.72
CA SER A 32 -1.32 5.61 -2.96
C SER A 32 -1.94 6.52 -1.90
N GLU A 33 -3.03 7.22 -2.22
CA GLU A 33 -3.75 8.05 -1.25
C GLU A 33 -4.41 7.21 -0.15
N GLY A 34 -5.03 6.08 -0.52
CA GLY A 34 -5.58 5.13 0.43
C GLY A 34 -4.52 4.58 1.39
N LEU A 35 -3.31 4.31 0.88
CA LEU A 35 -2.20 3.87 1.71
C LEU A 35 -1.72 4.97 2.68
N TYR A 36 -1.70 6.23 2.24
CA TYR A 36 -1.44 7.37 3.12
C TYR A 36 -2.45 7.44 4.26
N PHE A 37 -3.76 7.44 3.96
CA PHE A 37 -4.79 7.50 4.99
C PHE A 37 -4.69 6.32 5.96
N TYR A 38 -4.50 5.12 5.43
CA TYR A 38 -4.32 3.91 6.21
C TYR A 38 -3.13 3.99 7.19
N LEU A 39 -1.95 4.39 6.72
CA LEU A 39 -0.75 4.46 7.56
C LEU A 39 -0.77 5.65 8.52
N SER A 40 -1.46 6.74 8.17
CA SER A 40 -1.57 7.94 9.01
C SER A 40 -2.34 7.68 10.31
N CYS A 41 -3.27 6.74 10.32
CA CYS A 41 -4.01 6.35 11.51
C CYS A 41 -3.12 5.65 12.56
N GLY A 42 -1.92 5.16 12.18
CA GLY A 42 -0.99 4.52 13.12
C GLY A 42 -1.50 3.20 13.74
N LEU A 43 -2.58 2.63 13.20
CA LEU A 43 -3.23 1.42 13.72
C LEU A 43 -2.46 0.13 13.41
N GLY A 44 -1.24 0.22 12.90
CA GLY A 44 -0.43 -0.93 12.53
C GLY A 44 -0.34 -1.07 11.01
N ALA A 45 0.89 -1.26 10.53
CA ALA A 45 1.17 -1.52 9.13
C ALA A 45 1.06 -3.03 8.81
N GLY A 46 0.51 -3.36 7.64
CA GLY A 46 0.50 -4.72 7.10
C GLY A 46 1.93 -5.20 6.84
N PRO A 47 2.18 -6.51 6.72
CA PRO A 47 3.54 -7.07 6.65
C PRO A 47 4.39 -6.48 5.52
N ARG A 48 3.77 -6.20 4.36
CA ARG A 48 4.44 -5.61 3.19
C ARG A 48 4.84 -4.15 3.42
N ASP A 49 3.93 -3.34 3.95
CA ASP A 49 4.19 -1.93 4.24
C ASP A 49 5.03 -1.75 5.51
N GLY A 50 4.93 -2.69 6.46
CA GLY A 50 5.81 -2.79 7.63
C GLY A 50 7.25 -3.10 7.25
N LEU A 51 7.47 -3.97 6.25
CA LEU A 51 8.80 -4.19 5.67
C LEU A 51 9.33 -2.89 5.04
N MET A 52 8.49 -2.18 4.27
CA MET A 52 8.85 -0.88 3.69
C MET A 52 9.27 0.13 4.77
N LEU A 53 8.46 0.29 5.82
CA LEU A 53 8.76 1.21 6.93
C LEU A 53 10.04 0.78 7.66
N GLY A 54 10.19 -0.50 8.01
CA GLY A 54 11.36 -1.01 8.70
C GLY A 54 12.66 -0.84 7.92
N LEU A 55 12.65 -1.10 6.61
CA LEU A 55 13.80 -0.86 5.73
C LEU A 55 14.09 0.64 5.58
N MET A 56 13.05 1.46 5.46
CA MET A 56 13.19 2.92 5.42
C MET A 56 13.81 3.46 6.71
N HIS A 57 13.42 2.98 7.89
CA HIS A 57 14.03 3.32 9.17
C HIS A 57 15.49 2.86 9.27
N LYS A 58 15.77 1.62 8.84
CA LYS A 58 17.12 1.04 8.92
C LYS A 58 18.12 1.72 7.98
N PHE A 59 17.73 2.02 6.75
CA PHE A 59 18.63 2.57 5.73
C PHE A 59 18.51 4.09 5.57
N ASN A 60 17.55 4.74 6.24
CA ASN A 60 17.28 6.19 6.14
C ASN A 60 16.94 6.67 4.71
N ILE A 61 16.53 5.75 3.83
CA ILE A 61 16.18 6.02 2.42
C ILE A 61 14.74 6.55 2.32
N SER A 62 14.37 7.15 1.19
CA SER A 62 12.99 7.60 0.92
C SER A 62 12.02 6.45 0.65
N VAL A 63 10.74 6.68 0.92
CA VAL A 63 9.64 5.71 0.71
C VAL A 63 9.58 5.24 -0.75
N SER A 64 9.74 6.17 -1.71
CA SER A 64 9.70 5.83 -3.14
C SER A 64 10.72 4.75 -3.49
N LYS A 65 11.98 4.93 -3.09
CA LYS A 65 13.05 3.98 -3.45
C LYS A 65 12.82 2.61 -2.83
N ILE A 66 12.54 2.55 -1.52
CA ILE A 66 12.31 1.27 -0.83
C ILE A 66 11.10 0.55 -1.40
N LYS A 67 9.98 1.26 -1.62
CA LYS A 67 8.77 0.65 -2.14
C LYS A 67 8.95 0.13 -3.56
N THR A 68 9.59 0.90 -4.44
CA THR A 68 9.92 0.44 -5.80
C THR A 68 10.83 -0.78 -5.79
N ILE A 69 11.84 -0.84 -4.91
CA ILE A 69 12.72 -2.02 -4.79
C ILE A 69 11.93 -3.25 -4.34
N ILE A 70 11.06 -3.11 -3.34
CA ILE A 70 10.22 -4.22 -2.87
C ILE A 70 9.34 -4.75 -4.02
N GLU A 71 8.66 -3.87 -4.75
CA GLU A 71 7.79 -4.28 -5.85
C GLU A 71 8.56 -4.92 -7.02
N LEU A 72 9.70 -4.35 -7.39
CA LEU A 72 10.55 -4.92 -8.43
C LEU A 72 11.10 -6.28 -8.01
N SER A 73 11.50 -6.44 -6.76
CA SER A 73 11.98 -7.73 -6.25
C SER A 73 10.86 -8.78 -6.27
N ALA A 74 9.64 -8.41 -5.87
CA ALA A 74 8.48 -9.29 -5.92
C ALA A 74 8.10 -9.65 -7.36
N LEU A 75 8.18 -8.69 -8.28
CA LEU A 75 7.96 -8.92 -9.71
C LEU A 75 8.99 -9.90 -10.26
N ILE A 76 10.29 -9.67 -10.04
CA ILE A 76 11.36 -10.55 -10.53
C ILE A 76 11.19 -11.96 -9.97
N ILE A 77 11.06 -12.10 -8.65
CA ILE A 77 10.90 -13.42 -8.00
C ILE A 77 9.62 -14.11 -8.49
N GLY A 78 8.50 -13.38 -8.56
CA GLY A 78 7.23 -13.93 -9.05
C GLY A 78 7.33 -14.45 -10.48
N THR A 79 8.05 -13.73 -11.34
CA THR A 79 8.24 -14.13 -12.74
C THR A 79 9.19 -15.31 -12.89
N LEU A 80 10.24 -15.40 -12.08
CA LEU A 80 11.13 -16.57 -12.01
C LEU A 80 10.40 -17.83 -11.51
N LEU A 81 9.41 -17.67 -10.62
CA LEU A 81 8.55 -18.75 -10.15
C LEU A 81 7.45 -19.15 -11.16
N GLY A 82 7.44 -18.56 -12.38
CA GLY A 82 6.46 -18.86 -13.42
C GLY A 82 5.18 -18.01 -13.38
N GLY A 83 5.16 -16.94 -12.58
CA GLY A 83 4.04 -16.01 -12.52
C GLY A 83 3.88 -15.17 -13.79
N PRO A 84 2.65 -14.76 -14.15
CA PRO A 84 2.40 -13.99 -15.36
C PRO A 84 2.99 -12.58 -15.26
N LEU A 85 3.82 -12.20 -16.25
CA LEU A 85 4.38 -10.86 -16.38
C LEU A 85 3.50 -10.01 -17.30
N GLY A 86 2.72 -9.10 -16.70
CA GLY A 86 1.88 -8.16 -17.43
C GLY A 86 2.51 -6.77 -17.54
N PHE A 87 2.24 -6.05 -18.64
CA PHE A 87 2.63 -4.65 -18.80
C PHE A 87 2.14 -3.77 -17.65
N GLY A 88 0.90 -3.98 -17.19
CA GLY A 88 0.34 -3.25 -16.06
C GLY A 88 1.13 -3.47 -14.76
N THR A 89 1.60 -4.69 -14.51
CA THR A 89 2.38 -5.03 -13.31
C THR A 89 3.73 -4.31 -13.29
N VAL A 90 4.40 -4.23 -14.45
CA VAL A 90 5.66 -3.48 -14.58
C VAL A 90 5.44 -2.00 -14.31
N ILE A 91 4.37 -1.41 -14.87
CA ILE A 91 4.01 -0.01 -14.66
C ILE A 91 3.78 0.24 -13.16
N VAL A 92 2.98 -0.59 -12.50
CA VAL A 92 2.71 -0.48 -11.06
C VAL A 92 4.01 -0.55 -10.26
N ALA A 93 4.86 -1.55 -10.51
CA ALA A 93 6.10 -1.74 -9.76
C ALA A 93 7.04 -0.52 -9.82
N LEU A 94 7.10 0.15 -10.96
CA LEU A 94 7.95 1.34 -11.15
C LEU A 94 7.34 2.63 -10.61
N THR A 95 6.01 2.77 -10.69
CA THR A 95 5.31 4.04 -10.41
C THR A 95 4.80 4.13 -8.98
N ILE A 96 4.36 3.02 -8.37
CA ILE A 96 3.68 3.05 -7.07
C ILE A 96 4.55 3.66 -5.96
N GLY A 97 5.88 3.47 -5.99
CA GLY A 97 6.79 4.10 -5.04
C GLY A 97 6.76 5.62 -5.12
N HIS A 98 6.85 6.17 -6.33
CA HIS A 98 6.81 7.61 -6.57
C HIS A 98 5.45 8.20 -6.19
N THR A 99 4.36 7.59 -6.63
CA THR A 99 3.01 8.07 -6.33
C THR A 99 2.71 8.03 -4.83
N THR A 100 3.20 7.01 -4.12
CA THR A 100 3.07 6.93 -2.65
C THR A 100 3.85 8.05 -1.96
N GLN A 101 5.03 8.38 -2.45
CA GLN A 101 5.80 9.49 -1.89
C GLN A 101 5.13 10.84 -2.16
N ILE A 102 4.49 11.02 -3.31
CA ILE A 102 3.69 12.22 -3.60
C ILE A 102 2.52 12.32 -2.60
N ALA A 103 1.75 11.25 -2.41
CA ALA A 103 0.66 11.22 -1.43
C ALA A 103 1.14 11.58 -0.01
N PHE A 104 2.28 11.01 0.42
CA PHE A 104 2.86 11.33 1.73
C PHE A 104 3.29 12.79 1.84
N ASN A 105 3.89 13.35 0.79
CA ASN A 105 4.28 14.76 0.77
C ASN A 105 3.06 15.70 0.81
N ILE A 106 1.99 15.38 0.07
CA ILE A 106 0.72 16.15 0.09
C ILE A 106 0.12 16.13 1.49
N GLY A 107 0.06 14.95 2.11
CA GLY A 107 -0.44 14.75 3.46
C GLY A 107 0.51 15.19 4.59
N LYS A 108 1.68 15.76 4.26
CA LYS A 108 2.78 16.09 5.19
C LYS A 108 3.10 14.93 6.16
N PHE A 109 2.99 13.70 5.66
CA PHE A 109 3.17 12.49 6.44
C PHE A 109 4.64 12.17 6.63
N ASP A 110 5.05 12.07 7.89
CA ASP A 110 6.37 11.57 8.23
C ASP A 110 6.29 10.09 8.62
N ALA A 111 6.55 9.25 7.64
CA ALA A 111 6.63 7.80 7.81
C ALA A 111 7.75 7.38 8.78
N LYS A 112 8.81 8.18 8.94
CA LYS A 112 9.91 7.88 9.89
C LYS A 112 9.50 8.19 11.33
N LYS A 113 8.66 9.21 11.54
CA LYS A 113 8.22 9.61 12.88
C LYS A 113 7.02 8.82 13.38
N THR A 114 6.20 8.29 12.48
CA THR A 114 4.95 7.61 12.84
C THR A 114 5.21 6.19 13.34
N ARG A 115 5.04 5.97 14.65
CA ARG A 115 5.07 4.62 15.24
C ARG A 115 3.78 3.89 14.91
N GLN A 116 3.90 2.79 14.20
CA GLN A 116 2.79 1.88 13.96
C GLN A 116 2.54 1.03 15.21
N ASN A 117 1.29 0.93 15.65
CA ASN A 117 0.93 0.10 16.78
C ASN A 117 1.02 -1.38 16.42
N ASN A 118 1.61 -2.17 17.31
CA ASN A 118 1.65 -3.61 17.14
C ASN A 118 0.34 -4.25 17.61
N LEU A 119 0.09 -5.50 17.20
CA LEU A 119 -1.09 -6.26 17.64
C LEU A 119 -1.23 -6.25 19.17
N LYS A 120 -0.12 -6.45 19.90
CA LYS A 120 -0.11 -6.41 21.38
C LYS A 120 -0.53 -5.04 21.92
N ASP A 121 -0.05 -3.97 21.31
CA ASP A 121 -0.38 -2.60 21.73
C ASP A 121 -1.88 -2.33 21.52
N GLN A 122 -2.45 -2.83 20.42
CA GLN A 122 -3.89 -2.73 20.11
C GLN A 122 -4.77 -3.59 21.03
N PHE A 123 -4.36 -4.83 21.32
CA PHE A 123 -5.10 -5.67 22.26
C PHE A 123 -5.13 -5.03 23.66
N ASN A 124 -4.00 -4.55 24.14
CA ASN A 124 -3.90 -3.92 25.45
C ASN A 124 -4.74 -2.63 25.54
N SER A 125 -4.80 -1.83 24.47
CA SER A 125 -5.62 -0.61 24.45
C SER A 125 -7.12 -0.92 24.47
N LEU A 126 -7.56 -1.98 23.79
CA LEU A 126 -8.96 -2.43 23.82
C LEU A 126 -9.38 -2.93 25.19
N PHE A 127 -8.56 -3.75 25.86
CA PHE A 127 -8.85 -4.22 27.22
C PHE A 127 -8.85 -3.07 28.23
N LYS A 128 -7.95 -2.09 28.09
CA LYS A 128 -7.92 -0.89 28.92
C LYS A 128 -9.17 -0.02 28.71
N TYR A 129 -9.60 0.18 27.46
CA TYR A 129 -10.80 0.95 27.13
C TYR A 129 -12.07 0.31 27.72
N LYS A 130 -12.16 -1.01 27.69
CA LYS A 130 -13.30 -1.75 28.28
C LYS A 130 -13.35 -1.61 29.81
N LYS A 131 -12.20 -1.57 30.48
CA LYS A 131 -12.12 -1.41 31.94
C LYS A 131 -12.53 -0.01 32.41
N VAL A 132 -12.19 1.03 31.65
CA VAL A 132 -12.51 2.44 32.00
C VAL A 132 -13.98 2.80 31.79
N ASN A 133 -14.69 2.14 30.86
CA ASN A 133 -16.12 2.40 30.60
C ASN A 133 -17.06 1.39 31.30
N GLN A 134 -16.54 0.57 32.21
CA GLN A 134 -17.32 -0.33 33.06
C GLN A 134 -17.39 0.15 34.53
N GLU A 135 -16.66 1.22 34.88
CA GLU A 135 -16.78 2.01 36.12
C GLU A 135 -17.62 3.27 35.86
#